data_AF-A0A5C7R5A8-F1
#
_entry.id   AF-A0A5C7R5A8-F1
#
_cell.length_a   1.000
_cell.length_b   1.000
_cell.length_c   1.000
_cell.angle_alpha   90.00
_cell.angle_beta   90.00
_cell.angle_gamma   90.00
#
_symmetry.space_group_name_H-M   'P 1'
#
loop_
_entity.id
_entity.type
_entity.pdbx_description
1 polymer ?
#
loop_
_entity_poly.entity_id
_entity_poly.type
_entity_poly.pdbx_seq_one_letter_code
_entity_poly.pdbx_strand_id
1 'polypeptide(L)'
;MTARPVSPATTAAAARTASCADGLASRRACASIASLRLKRIVHQACPRACRGRVGSVNPNVEIARMDRTISASVGIGGGNRSADVKTIQEMLNKALPGWGGPMPKLATDGVCGNLTKSAIRRFQEVQLATYFSPDGRADPGGLTLRRLNHIWNVNDPPMGSVHLSAEPIDHLRQPTNMSCWATAGTMLVAARDRTCRPIRTVMKTADANDPGYVPAPGINGYEALFDSPNKGLPPPDTRRYTRSIGLRVGPAASFSVQGWRSMMAQHGAIGVVGLTPFLHIRVISEMKGDGSVFGTFFTVHDPGRDRPYVEAFISFSEKYEAAAYVDHRMDQIWHR
;
A
#
# COMPACT_ATOMS: atom_id res chain seq x y z
N MET A 1 -14.99 15.80 -84.01
CA MET A 1 -16.13 15.76 -83.07
C MET A 1 -15.68 16.38 -81.76
N THR A 2 -16.33 17.48 -81.36
CA THR A 2 -16.55 18.00 -79.99
C THR A 2 -15.34 18.05 -79.03
N ALA A 3 -14.71 19.21 -78.81
CA ALA A 3 -15.09 20.30 -77.87
C ALA A 3 -14.52 20.13 -76.43
N ARG A 4 -13.76 21.17 -76.02
CA ARG A 4 -13.23 21.56 -74.67
C ARG A 4 -14.34 21.66 -73.59
N PRO A 5 -14.11 21.98 -72.26
CA PRO A 5 -12.98 22.67 -71.57
C PRO A 5 -12.56 22.06 -70.18
N VAL A 6 -11.44 22.40 -69.51
CA VAL A 6 -10.99 23.58 -68.71
C VAL A 6 -11.83 23.90 -67.43
N SER A 7 -11.10 24.09 -66.30
CA SER A 7 -11.48 24.26 -64.87
C SER A 7 -12.52 25.36 -64.52
N PRO A 8 -12.96 25.50 -63.25
CA PRO A 8 -12.22 26.33 -62.29
C PRO A 8 -12.32 25.95 -60.79
N ALA A 9 -11.45 26.59 -60.00
CA ALA A 9 -11.51 26.68 -58.54
C ALA A 9 -12.29 27.93 -58.11
N THR A 10 -12.95 27.89 -56.93
CA THR A 10 -13.34 28.97 -55.98
C THR A 10 -14.39 28.35 -55.02
N THR A 11 -14.60 28.68 -53.74
CA THR A 11 -14.32 29.84 -52.89
C THR A 11 -14.56 29.46 -51.42
N ALA A 12 -13.96 30.22 -50.51
CA ALA A 12 -14.13 30.18 -49.06
C ALA A 12 -15.54 30.59 -48.58
N ALA A 13 -15.91 30.15 -47.36
CA ALA A 13 -16.71 30.94 -46.42
C ALA A 13 -16.46 30.48 -44.98
N ALA A 14 -15.93 31.40 -44.18
CA ALA A 14 -15.88 31.33 -42.74
C ALA A 14 -17.21 31.80 -42.13
N ALA A 15 -17.52 31.31 -40.93
CA ALA A 15 -17.64 32.13 -39.70
C ALA A 15 -18.89 31.84 -38.82
N ARG A 16 -18.64 31.98 -37.51
CA ARG A 16 -19.52 32.36 -36.38
C ARG A 16 -20.31 31.23 -35.70
N THR A 17 -19.93 30.77 -34.50
CA THR A 17 -20.01 31.37 -33.13
C THR A 17 -21.41 31.41 -32.51
N ALA A 18 -21.58 30.63 -31.45
CA ALA A 18 -22.37 30.86 -30.22
C ALA A 18 -22.01 29.68 -29.29
N SER A 19 -21.36 29.77 -28.12
CA SER A 19 -21.44 30.70 -26.98
C SER A 19 -22.86 30.95 -26.50
N CYS A 20 -23.26 30.25 -25.43
CA CYS A 20 -23.97 30.85 -24.31
C CYS A 20 -23.41 30.28 -23.01
N ALA A 21 -22.81 31.20 -22.24
CA ALA A 21 -22.52 31.07 -20.83
C ALA A 21 -23.78 31.40 -20.00
N ASP A 22 -23.60 31.26 -18.69
CA ASP A 22 -24.40 31.76 -17.55
C ASP A 22 -25.08 30.63 -16.75
N GLY A 23 -24.87 30.50 -15.43
CA GLY A 23 -24.23 31.43 -14.52
C GLY A 23 -23.97 30.83 -13.14
N LEU A 24 -23.06 31.54 -12.45
CA LEU A 24 -22.51 31.33 -11.12
C LEU A 24 -23.55 31.32 -10.00
N ALA A 25 -23.32 30.46 -9.00
CA ALA A 25 -23.33 30.71 -7.53
C ALA A 25 -23.41 29.33 -6.85
N SER A 26 -22.51 28.91 -5.97
CA SER A 26 -22.25 29.50 -4.66
C SER A 26 -20.99 28.89 -4.05
N ARG A 27 -20.20 29.74 -3.38
CA ARG A 27 -19.08 29.37 -2.52
C ARG A 27 -19.59 29.20 -1.07
N ARG A 28 -18.93 28.30 -0.33
CA ARG A 28 -18.80 28.20 1.14
C ARG A 28 -19.93 27.56 1.97
N ALA A 29 -19.44 26.95 3.07
CA ALA A 29 -20.09 26.29 4.22
C ALA A 29 -20.50 24.82 3.97
N CYS A 30 -20.21 23.85 4.83
CA CYS A 30 -20.00 23.91 6.27
C CYS A 30 -19.08 22.78 6.78
N ALA A 31 -18.35 23.09 7.85
CA ALA A 31 -17.60 22.16 8.67
C ALA A 31 -18.52 21.38 9.64
N SER A 32 -17.99 20.28 10.17
CA SER A 32 -18.35 19.63 11.44
C SER A 32 -19.67 18.86 11.53
N ILE A 33 -19.57 17.52 11.65
CA ILE A 33 -20.23 16.81 12.75
C ILE A 33 -19.24 15.80 13.35
N ALA A 34 -18.81 16.10 14.56
CA ALA A 34 -18.13 15.21 15.48
C ALA A 34 -19.12 14.22 16.13
N SER A 35 -18.55 13.20 16.78
CA SER A 35 -19.15 12.32 17.79
C SER A 35 -20.14 11.26 17.34
N LEU A 36 -19.67 10.02 17.24
CA LEU A 36 -20.47 8.87 17.66
C LEU A 36 -19.67 8.01 18.65
N ARG A 37 -20.32 7.82 19.80
CA ARG A 37 -19.84 7.30 21.08
C ARG A 37 -19.34 5.86 20.97
N LEU A 38 -18.23 5.58 21.68
CA LEU A 38 -17.89 4.22 22.13
C LEU A 38 -19.09 3.63 22.88
N LYS A 39 -19.74 2.62 22.30
CA LYS A 39 -20.56 1.69 23.08
C LYS A 39 -19.67 0.53 23.52
N ARG A 40 -19.47 0.49 24.84
CA ARG A 40 -18.89 -0.59 25.61
C ARG A 40 -19.70 -1.87 25.32
N ILE A 41 -19.12 -2.83 24.60
CA ILE A 41 -19.70 -4.18 24.51
C ILE A 41 -18.97 -5.07 25.52
N VAL A 42 -19.80 -5.59 26.41
CA VAL A 42 -19.50 -6.46 27.54
C VAL A 42 -18.92 -7.78 27.04
N HIS A 43 -17.82 -8.22 27.66
CA HIS A 43 -17.27 -9.55 27.50
C HIS A 43 -18.33 -10.62 27.82
N GLN A 44 -18.64 -11.48 26.85
CA GLN A 44 -19.21 -12.79 27.14
C GLN A 44 -18.08 -13.82 27.15
N ALA A 45 -18.08 -14.58 28.25
CA ALA A 45 -17.00 -15.40 28.74
C ALA A 45 -16.73 -16.66 27.91
N CYS A 46 -15.45 -16.97 27.73
CA CYS A 46 -14.98 -18.28 27.28
C CYS A 46 -15.04 -19.27 28.47
N PRO A 47 -15.63 -20.48 28.30
CA PRO A 47 -15.70 -21.47 29.37
C PRO A 47 -14.33 -22.10 29.67
N ARG A 48 -14.14 -22.35 30.97
CA ARG A 48 -12.92 -22.77 31.66
C ARG A 48 -12.42 -24.14 31.19
N ALA A 49 -11.19 -24.21 30.67
CA ALA A 49 -10.26 -25.34 30.87
C ALA A 49 -8.91 -25.10 30.16
N CYS A 50 -8.01 -24.32 30.77
CA CYS A 50 -6.56 -24.34 30.51
C CYS A 50 -5.85 -23.51 31.58
N ARG A 51 -5.69 -24.06 32.80
CA ARG A 51 -4.80 -23.47 33.81
C ARG A 51 -3.38 -23.98 33.60
N GLY A 52 -2.69 -23.39 32.61
CA GLY A 52 -1.24 -23.42 32.50
C GLY A 52 -0.64 -22.22 33.23
N ARG A 53 0.38 -22.46 34.06
CA ARG A 53 1.04 -21.48 34.93
C ARG A 53 1.78 -20.43 34.07
N VAL A 54 1.12 -19.30 33.78
CA VAL A 54 1.77 -18.13 33.16
C VAL A 54 2.69 -17.50 34.18
N GLY A 55 4.00 -17.50 33.89
CA GLY A 55 4.99 -16.76 34.66
C GLY A 55 4.61 -15.28 34.71
N SER A 56 4.64 -14.70 35.90
CA SER A 56 4.43 -13.28 36.15
C SER A 56 5.39 -12.44 35.28
N VAL A 57 4.89 -11.91 34.17
CA VAL A 57 5.59 -10.87 33.42
C VAL A 57 5.38 -9.57 34.19
N ASN A 58 6.46 -8.98 34.69
CA ASN A 58 6.44 -7.67 35.35
C ASN A 58 5.75 -6.62 34.44
N PRO A 59 4.71 -5.92 34.90
CA PRO A 59 3.98 -4.95 34.08
C PRO A 59 4.70 -3.61 33.87
N ASN A 60 5.96 -3.47 34.32
CA ASN A 60 6.68 -2.18 34.39
C ASN A 60 7.86 -2.03 33.41
N VAL A 61 7.83 -2.68 32.24
CA VAL A 61 8.64 -2.22 31.10
C VAL A 61 7.74 -1.39 30.18
N GLU A 62 7.15 -0.34 30.73
CA GLU A 62 6.68 0.78 29.95
C GLU A 62 7.95 1.53 29.52
N ILE A 63 8.53 1.16 28.37
CA ILE A 63 9.51 2.04 27.72
C ILE A 63 8.73 3.32 27.45
N ALA A 64 8.91 4.33 28.30
CA ALA A 64 8.30 5.64 28.10
C ALA A 64 8.65 6.10 26.68
N ARG A 65 7.69 6.03 25.76
CA ARG A 65 7.83 6.52 24.39
C ARG A 65 7.99 8.03 24.50
N MET A 66 9.23 8.51 24.45
CA MET A 66 9.54 9.93 24.46
C MET A 66 9.48 10.46 23.04
N ASP A 67 8.26 10.53 22.51
CA ASP A 67 7.98 11.20 21.24
C ASP A 67 8.57 12.61 21.29
N ARG A 68 9.40 12.91 20.30
CA ARG A 68 9.93 14.26 20.09
C ARG A 68 8.86 15.09 19.39
N THR A 69 8.79 16.36 19.77
CA THR A 69 7.94 17.36 19.13
C THR A 69 8.81 18.47 18.53
N ILE A 70 8.26 19.17 17.55
CA ILE A 70 8.82 20.40 16.99
C ILE A 70 7.76 21.49 17.05
N SER A 71 8.18 22.72 17.34
CA SER A 71 7.30 23.87 17.51
C SER A 71 6.94 24.56 16.17
N ALA A 72 7.77 24.39 15.15
CA ALA A 72 7.58 24.84 13.79
C ALA A 72 8.12 23.81 12.80
N SER A 73 7.74 23.94 11.53
CA SER A 73 8.21 23.05 10.48
C SER A 73 9.69 23.22 10.17
N VAL A 74 10.35 22.12 9.80
CA VAL A 74 11.78 22.06 9.48
C VAL A 74 11.96 21.53 8.07
N GLY A 75 12.81 22.16 7.27
CA GLY A 75 13.11 21.76 5.89
C GLY A 75 12.76 22.83 4.86
N ILE A 76 12.39 22.38 3.66
CA ILE A 76 12.06 23.28 2.54
C ILE A 76 10.84 24.14 2.89
N GLY A 77 11.00 25.47 2.82
CA GLY A 77 9.93 26.43 3.14
C GLY A 77 9.44 26.37 4.60
N GLY A 78 10.17 25.70 5.49
CA GLY A 78 9.81 25.57 6.91
C GLY A 78 10.21 26.77 7.76
N GLY A 79 9.64 26.85 8.98
CA GLY A 79 10.01 27.86 9.98
C GLY A 79 11.46 27.74 10.47
N ASN A 80 12.05 26.54 10.39
CA ASN A 80 13.48 26.28 10.60
C ASN A 80 14.04 26.88 11.91
N ARG A 81 13.27 26.84 13.00
CA ARG A 81 13.73 27.27 14.31
C ARG A 81 14.89 26.38 14.73
N SER A 82 15.99 26.98 15.19
CA SER A 82 17.23 26.24 15.48
C SER A 82 17.02 25.02 16.40
N ALA A 83 16.20 25.15 17.44
CA ALA A 83 15.85 24.04 18.33
C ALA A 83 15.14 22.89 17.61
N ASP A 84 14.16 23.18 16.76
CA ASP A 84 13.42 22.17 15.99
C ASP A 84 14.33 21.50 14.95
N VAL A 85 15.24 22.28 14.34
CA VAL A 85 16.22 21.75 13.39
C VAL A 85 17.17 20.77 14.07
N LYS A 86 17.66 21.09 15.28
CA LYS A 86 18.51 20.16 16.07
C LYS A 86 17.77 18.86 16.35
N THR A 87 16.52 18.94 16.81
CA THR A 87 15.67 17.76 17.03
C THR A 87 15.61 16.89 15.78
N ILE A 88 15.31 17.47 14.61
CA ILE A 88 15.23 16.71 13.36
C ILE A 88 16.58 16.14 12.92
N GLN A 89 17.68 16.89 13.06
CA GLN A 89 19.03 16.40 12.77
C GLN A 89 19.40 15.19 13.64
N GLU A 90 19.11 15.24 14.95
CA GLU A 90 19.33 14.11 15.87
C GLU A 90 18.51 12.88 15.46
N MET A 91 17.23 13.07 15.16
CA MET A 91 16.34 11.98 14.78
C MET A 91 16.75 11.34 13.45
N LEU A 92 17.13 12.16 12.46
CA LEU A 92 17.67 11.67 11.19
C LEU A 92 18.97 10.89 11.39
N ASN A 93 19.87 11.40 12.25
CA ASN A 93 21.14 10.74 12.59
C ASN A 93 20.97 9.42 13.36
N LYS A 94 19.79 9.19 13.96
CA LYS A 94 19.43 7.90 14.57
C LYS A 94 19.02 6.87 13.53
N ALA A 95 18.41 7.28 12.42
CA ALA A 95 18.09 6.36 11.32
C ALA A 95 19.37 5.85 10.64
N LEU A 96 19.44 4.54 10.38
CA LEU A 96 20.57 3.97 9.64
C LEU A 96 20.54 4.42 8.16
N PRO A 97 21.68 4.41 7.44
CA PRO A 97 21.72 4.80 6.03
C PRO A 97 20.76 4.01 5.13
N GLY A 98 20.59 2.70 5.42
CA GLY A 98 19.63 1.82 4.75
C GLY A 98 18.17 2.16 5.06
N TRP A 99 17.90 2.83 6.19
CA TRP A 99 16.56 3.29 6.59
C TRP A 99 16.25 4.68 6.03
N GLY A 100 17.17 5.27 5.25
CA GLY A 100 17.06 6.63 4.72
C GLY A 100 17.77 7.70 5.56
N GLY A 101 18.51 7.30 6.60
CA GLY A 101 19.37 8.19 7.36
C GLY A 101 20.54 8.78 6.54
N PRO A 102 21.12 9.90 6.98
CA PRO A 102 22.23 10.56 6.31
C PRO A 102 23.54 9.79 6.51
N MET A 103 24.38 9.76 5.46
CA MET A 103 25.76 9.25 5.50
C MET A 103 26.67 10.19 4.69
N PRO A 104 27.62 10.91 5.32
CA PRO A 104 27.89 10.96 6.76
C PRO A 104 26.73 11.56 7.57
N LYS A 105 26.76 11.37 8.90
CA LYS A 105 25.79 12.00 9.81
C LYS A 105 25.84 13.52 9.71
N LEU A 106 24.69 14.16 9.91
CA LEU A 106 24.56 15.62 9.96
C LEU A 106 25.22 16.17 11.22
N ALA A 107 25.79 17.37 11.14
CA ALA A 107 26.06 18.14 12.34
C ALA A 107 24.73 18.55 13.00
N THR A 108 24.59 18.35 14.31
CA THR A 108 23.41 18.82 15.07
C THR A 108 23.62 20.28 15.49
N ASP A 109 23.72 21.16 14.52
CA ASP A 109 24.02 22.59 14.69
C ASP A 109 22.76 23.46 14.75
N GLY A 110 21.61 22.92 14.37
CA GLY A 110 20.36 23.67 14.23
C GLY A 110 20.29 24.53 12.97
N VAL A 111 21.17 24.29 12.00
CA VAL A 111 21.19 24.97 10.70
C VAL A 111 20.47 24.12 9.66
N CYS A 112 19.37 24.66 9.11
CA CYS A 112 18.61 23.98 8.06
C CYS A 112 19.22 24.25 6.66
N GLY A 113 20.46 23.79 6.47
CA GLY A 113 21.16 23.85 5.20
C GLY A 113 20.68 22.81 4.18
N ASN A 114 21.34 22.77 3.02
CA ASN A 114 21.02 21.80 1.96
C ASN A 114 21.15 20.35 2.45
N LEU A 115 22.12 20.05 3.31
CA LEU A 115 22.31 18.71 3.86
C LEU A 115 21.11 18.25 4.69
N THR A 116 20.59 19.10 5.58
CA THR A 116 19.39 18.79 6.39
C THR A 116 18.16 18.61 5.51
N LYS A 117 17.94 19.51 4.54
CA LYS A 117 16.81 19.43 3.60
C LYS A 117 16.85 18.15 2.75
N SER A 118 18.02 17.83 2.19
CA SER A 118 18.22 16.60 1.41
C SER A 118 18.09 15.34 2.27
N ALA A 119 18.54 15.36 3.52
CA ALA A 119 18.36 14.24 4.44
C ALA A 119 16.88 13.99 4.78
N ILE A 120 16.09 15.06 5.00
CA ILE A 120 14.63 14.93 5.19
C ILE A 120 13.99 14.30 3.96
N ARG A 121 14.32 14.82 2.77
CA ARG A 121 13.75 14.30 1.52
C ARG A 121 14.13 12.83 1.29
N ARG A 122 15.41 12.47 1.47
CA ARG A 122 15.87 11.08 1.35
C ARG A 122 15.15 10.16 2.32
N PHE A 123 15.00 10.59 3.57
CA PHE A 123 14.27 9.82 4.58
C PHE A 123 12.82 9.55 4.13
N GLN A 124 12.13 10.58 3.64
CA GLN A 124 10.78 10.44 3.09
C GLN A 124 10.73 9.52 1.86
N GLU A 125 11.71 9.60 0.96
CA GLU A 125 11.81 8.74 -0.21
C GLU A 125 11.91 7.26 0.17
N VAL A 126 12.70 6.94 1.20
CA VAL A 126 12.89 5.56 1.65
C VAL A 126 11.70 5.06 2.48
N GLN A 127 11.20 5.89 3.40
CA GLN A 127 10.21 5.44 4.38
C GLN A 127 8.76 5.65 3.95
N LEU A 128 8.46 6.65 3.10
CA LEU A 128 7.08 7.16 2.93
C LEU A 128 6.61 7.28 1.46
N ALA A 129 7.50 7.16 0.47
CA ALA A 129 7.21 7.50 -0.93
C ALA A 129 6.00 6.80 -1.58
N THR A 130 5.54 5.68 -1.04
CA THR A 130 4.40 4.93 -1.58
C THR A 130 3.04 5.55 -1.28
N TYR A 131 2.97 6.53 -0.37
CA TYR A 131 1.72 7.21 0.03
C TYR A 131 1.92 8.69 0.41
N PHE A 132 3.14 9.18 0.36
CA PHE A 132 3.51 10.56 0.64
C PHE A 132 4.47 11.04 -0.44
N SER A 133 4.22 12.23 -0.98
CA SER A 133 5.14 12.87 -1.94
C SER A 133 6.32 13.48 -1.18
N PRO A 134 7.56 12.98 -1.32
CA PRO A 134 8.72 13.50 -0.59
C PRO A 134 8.95 14.99 -0.90
N ASP A 135 8.66 15.85 0.06
CA ASP A 135 8.66 17.31 -0.07
C ASP A 135 9.87 17.99 0.59
N GLY A 136 10.71 17.22 1.30
CA GLY A 136 11.87 17.74 2.03
C GLY A 136 11.49 18.56 3.26
N ARG A 137 10.32 18.33 3.85
CA ARG A 137 9.80 19.06 5.02
C ARG A 137 9.23 18.14 6.11
N ALA A 138 9.54 18.47 7.36
CA ALA A 138 8.95 17.87 8.55
C ALA A 138 8.06 18.90 9.25
N ASP A 139 6.76 18.62 9.32
CA ASP A 139 5.79 19.47 10.02
C ASP A 139 5.46 18.93 11.43
N PRO A 140 5.09 19.81 12.39
CA PRO A 140 4.59 19.40 13.70
C PRO A 140 3.43 18.41 13.56
N GLY A 141 3.56 17.23 14.20
CA GLY A 141 2.56 16.15 14.12
C GLY A 141 2.40 15.49 12.75
N GLY A 142 3.20 15.89 11.75
CA GLY A 142 3.14 15.38 10.38
C GLY A 142 3.73 13.98 10.19
N LEU A 143 3.54 13.40 9.01
CA LEU A 143 3.97 12.03 8.67
C LEU A 143 5.49 11.82 8.87
N THR A 144 6.31 12.77 8.41
CA THR A 144 7.77 12.72 8.58
C THR A 144 8.16 12.61 10.05
N LEU A 145 7.61 13.48 10.91
CA LEU A 145 7.91 13.48 12.34
C LEU A 145 7.40 12.21 13.04
N ARG A 146 6.19 11.75 12.70
CA ARG A 146 5.64 10.51 13.26
C ARG A 146 6.52 9.30 12.94
N ARG A 147 7.00 9.17 11.70
CA ARG A 147 7.89 8.06 11.33
C ARG A 147 9.28 8.19 11.98
N LEU A 148 9.82 9.40 12.12
CA LEU A 148 11.03 9.63 12.90
C LEU A 148 10.84 9.24 14.37
N ASN A 149 9.68 9.52 14.96
CA ASN A 149 9.36 9.10 16.34
C ASN A 149 9.26 7.57 16.47
N HIS A 150 8.73 6.86 15.46
CA HIS A 150 8.77 5.40 15.46
C HIS A 150 10.21 4.88 15.56
N ILE A 151 11.12 5.42 14.75
CA ILE A 151 12.55 5.07 14.82
C ILE A 151 13.16 5.53 16.14
N TRP A 152 12.77 6.70 16.65
CA TRP A 152 13.30 7.25 17.90
C TRP A 152 12.98 6.38 19.11
N ASN A 153 11.78 5.80 19.16
CA ASN A 153 11.32 5.00 20.30
C ASN A 153 11.67 3.52 20.19
N VAL A 154 12.31 3.09 19.11
CA VAL A 154 12.62 1.69 18.84
C VAL A 154 14.12 1.49 18.79
N ASN A 155 14.59 0.47 19.49
CA ASN A 155 15.95 -0.04 19.39
C ASN A 155 15.88 -1.40 18.70
N ASP A 156 15.59 -1.38 17.40
CA ASP A 156 15.50 -2.58 16.57
C ASP A 156 16.80 -2.75 15.79
N PRO A 157 17.71 -3.65 16.22
CA PRO A 157 18.98 -3.82 15.54
C PRO A 157 18.77 -4.53 14.19
N PRO A 158 19.61 -4.25 13.17
CA PRO A 158 19.73 -5.11 12.00
C PRO A 158 19.92 -6.58 12.42
N MET A 159 19.03 -7.45 11.96
CA MET A 159 19.04 -8.88 12.30
C MET A 159 19.84 -9.73 11.30
N GLY A 160 20.48 -9.07 10.33
CA GLY A 160 21.23 -9.70 9.24
C GLY A 160 20.53 -9.55 7.89
N SER A 161 21.26 -9.78 6.80
CA SER A 161 20.70 -9.61 5.46
C SER A 161 19.51 -10.56 5.24
N VAL A 162 18.36 -9.98 4.91
CA VAL A 162 17.21 -10.70 4.36
C VAL A 162 17.27 -10.53 2.85
N HIS A 163 17.20 -11.64 2.12
CA HIS A 163 16.92 -11.64 0.69
C HIS A 163 16.14 -12.90 0.35
N LEU A 164 14.86 -12.73 0.03
CA LEU A 164 13.97 -13.77 -0.48
C LEU A 164 13.33 -13.24 -1.76
N SER A 165 13.30 -14.07 -2.79
CA SER A 165 12.68 -13.70 -4.06
C SER A 165 11.89 -14.87 -4.63
N ALA A 166 10.66 -14.57 -5.03
CA ALA A 166 9.78 -15.43 -5.81
C ALA A 166 9.76 -15.05 -7.30
N GLU A 167 10.68 -14.17 -7.72
CA GLU A 167 10.86 -13.73 -9.11
C GLU A 167 11.41 -14.86 -10.01
N PRO A 168 11.18 -14.80 -11.35
CA PRO A 168 10.48 -13.72 -12.07
C PRO A 168 8.94 -13.79 -11.94
N ILE A 169 8.30 -12.64 -11.73
CA ILE A 169 6.85 -12.44 -11.78
C ILE A 169 6.56 -11.28 -12.75
N ASP A 170 5.72 -11.55 -13.74
CA ASP A 170 5.23 -10.49 -14.62
C ASP A 170 4.24 -9.59 -13.87
N HIS A 171 4.55 -8.29 -13.85
CA HIS A 171 3.63 -7.29 -13.35
C HIS A 171 2.49 -7.08 -14.33
N LEU A 172 1.26 -7.43 -13.93
CA LEU A 172 0.06 -7.22 -14.72
C LEU A 172 -0.74 -6.01 -14.21
N ARG A 173 -1.14 -5.12 -15.11
CA ARG A 173 -2.05 -4.02 -14.79
C ARG A 173 -3.50 -4.49 -14.90
N GLN A 174 -4.33 -4.13 -13.93
CA GLN A 174 -5.75 -4.45 -13.98
C GLN A 174 -6.43 -3.67 -15.13
N PRO A 175 -7.24 -4.33 -15.98
CA PRO A 175 -7.94 -3.65 -17.07
C PRO A 175 -9.03 -2.67 -16.60
N THR A 176 -9.63 -2.94 -15.44
CA THR A 176 -10.72 -2.14 -14.84
C THR A 176 -10.42 -1.88 -13.37
N ASN A 177 -11.03 -0.85 -12.76
CA ASN A 177 -10.89 -0.57 -11.33
C ASN A 177 -11.38 -1.70 -10.38
N MET A 178 -12.10 -2.70 -10.88
CA MET A 178 -12.67 -3.80 -10.10
C MET A 178 -12.06 -5.18 -10.38
N SER A 179 -11.04 -5.28 -11.24
CA SER A 179 -10.41 -6.55 -11.64
C SER A 179 -9.09 -6.85 -10.92
N CYS A 180 -8.83 -6.21 -9.77
CA CYS A 180 -7.63 -6.44 -8.97
C CYS A 180 -7.48 -7.92 -8.55
N TRP A 181 -8.58 -8.56 -8.14
CA TRP A 181 -8.63 -9.98 -7.74
C TRP A 181 -8.18 -10.95 -8.86
N ALA A 182 -8.66 -10.73 -10.08
CA ALA A 182 -8.31 -11.55 -11.24
C ALA A 182 -6.86 -11.34 -11.64
N THR A 183 -6.42 -10.08 -11.62
CA THR A 183 -5.07 -9.68 -12.02
C THR A 183 -4.02 -10.20 -11.03
N ALA A 184 -4.20 -9.97 -9.73
CA ALA A 184 -3.31 -10.47 -8.69
C ALA A 184 -3.33 -12.00 -8.59
N GLY A 185 -4.50 -12.63 -8.71
CA GLY A 185 -4.61 -14.09 -8.78
C GLY A 185 -3.81 -14.67 -9.95
N THR A 186 -3.84 -14.01 -11.11
CA THR A 186 -3.04 -14.39 -12.28
C THR A 186 -1.53 -14.26 -12.03
N MET A 187 -1.07 -13.17 -11.40
CA MET A 187 0.34 -13.02 -11.02
C MET A 187 0.80 -14.14 -10.07
N LEU A 188 -0.02 -14.50 -9.08
CA LEU A 188 0.27 -15.57 -8.12
C LEU A 188 0.30 -16.95 -8.77
N VAL A 189 -0.64 -17.23 -9.67
CA VAL A 189 -0.64 -18.46 -10.49
C VAL A 189 0.60 -18.51 -11.37
N ALA A 190 0.98 -17.40 -12.00
CA ALA A 190 2.19 -17.33 -12.81
C ALA A 190 3.45 -17.57 -11.98
N ALA A 191 3.53 -17.00 -10.78
CA ALA A 191 4.62 -17.21 -9.83
C ALA A 191 4.71 -18.67 -9.35
N ARG A 192 3.56 -19.31 -9.05
CA ARG A 192 3.48 -20.71 -8.65
C ARG A 192 3.94 -21.64 -9.78
N ASP A 193 3.44 -21.42 -10.98
CA ASP A 193 3.65 -22.30 -12.15
C ASP A 193 4.92 -21.94 -12.94
N ARG A 194 5.61 -20.87 -12.57
CA ARG A 194 6.76 -20.28 -13.28
C ARG A 194 6.47 -20.06 -14.77
N THR A 195 5.24 -19.65 -15.08
CA THR A 195 4.75 -19.51 -16.45
C THR A 195 3.78 -18.35 -16.55
N CYS A 196 4.05 -17.40 -17.44
CA CYS A 196 3.18 -16.24 -17.67
C CYS A 196 1.91 -16.65 -18.42
N ARG A 197 0.76 -16.12 -18.01
CA ARG A 197 -0.54 -16.44 -18.59
C ARG A 197 -1.40 -15.18 -18.71
N PRO A 198 -2.20 -15.04 -19.79
CA PRO A 198 -3.23 -14.01 -19.84
C PRO A 198 -4.25 -14.19 -18.70
N ILE A 199 -4.74 -13.08 -18.13
CA ILE A 199 -5.74 -13.09 -17.05
C ILE A 199 -6.95 -13.95 -17.44
N ARG A 200 -7.45 -13.78 -18.67
CA ARG A 200 -8.59 -14.54 -19.21
C ARG A 200 -8.36 -16.06 -19.20
N THR A 201 -7.13 -16.52 -19.46
CA THR A 201 -6.81 -17.95 -19.41
C THR A 201 -6.95 -18.51 -17.99
N VAL A 202 -6.54 -17.75 -16.98
CA VAL A 202 -6.70 -18.13 -15.57
C VAL A 202 -8.18 -18.11 -15.16
N MET A 203 -8.97 -17.14 -15.65
CA MET A 203 -10.42 -17.11 -15.38
C MET A 203 -11.14 -18.32 -15.98
N LYS A 204 -10.81 -18.72 -17.21
CA LYS A 204 -11.36 -19.94 -17.83
C LYS A 204 -11.01 -21.21 -17.05
N THR A 205 -9.80 -21.27 -16.51
CA THR A 205 -9.39 -22.39 -15.63
C THR A 205 -10.19 -22.38 -14.33
N ALA A 206 -10.43 -21.20 -13.75
CA ALA A 206 -11.28 -21.04 -12.57
C ALA A 206 -12.71 -21.57 -12.83
N ASP A 207 -13.29 -21.21 -13.98
CA ASP A 207 -14.63 -21.66 -14.37
C ASP A 207 -14.72 -23.18 -14.61
N ALA A 208 -13.70 -23.76 -15.25
CA ALA A 208 -13.62 -25.21 -15.44
C ALA A 208 -13.52 -25.97 -14.10
N ASN A 209 -12.86 -25.38 -13.10
CA ASN A 209 -12.65 -26.00 -11.79
C ASN A 209 -13.79 -25.75 -10.79
N ASP A 210 -14.72 -24.84 -11.07
CA ASP A 210 -15.85 -24.49 -10.22
C ASP A 210 -17.11 -24.21 -11.06
N PRO A 211 -17.63 -25.25 -11.75
CA PRO A 211 -18.80 -25.12 -12.60
C PRO A 211 -20.02 -24.66 -11.80
N GLY A 212 -20.80 -23.74 -12.36
CA GLY A 212 -22.02 -23.22 -11.73
C GLY A 212 -21.78 -22.09 -10.73
N TYR A 213 -20.59 -21.47 -10.70
CA TYR A 213 -20.40 -20.21 -9.99
C TYR A 213 -21.25 -19.09 -10.62
N VAL A 214 -22.12 -18.47 -9.81
CA VAL A 214 -23.02 -17.38 -10.22
C VAL A 214 -22.94 -16.28 -9.16
N PRO A 215 -22.01 -15.30 -9.30
CA PRO A 215 -21.81 -14.24 -8.31
C PRO A 215 -22.97 -13.23 -8.23
N ALA A 216 -23.74 -13.09 -9.30
CA ALA A 216 -24.88 -12.20 -9.38
C ALA A 216 -25.83 -12.65 -10.50
N PRO A 217 -27.11 -12.21 -10.49
CA PRO A 217 -28.04 -12.48 -11.58
C PRO A 217 -27.46 -12.04 -12.94
N GLY A 218 -27.43 -12.96 -13.90
CA GLY A 218 -26.93 -12.70 -15.25
C GLY A 218 -25.41 -12.78 -15.42
N ILE A 219 -24.64 -13.10 -14.37
CA ILE A 219 -23.18 -13.30 -14.44
C ILE A 219 -22.88 -14.77 -14.13
N ASN A 220 -22.41 -15.51 -15.13
CA ASN A 220 -22.10 -16.94 -15.01
C ASN A 220 -20.59 -17.15 -15.12
N GLY A 221 -19.96 -17.49 -13.99
CA GLY A 221 -18.52 -17.73 -13.92
C GLY A 221 -17.66 -16.49 -13.63
N TYR A 222 -16.39 -16.77 -13.35
CA TYR A 222 -15.32 -15.82 -13.11
C TYR A 222 -14.94 -15.05 -14.37
N GLU A 223 -14.96 -15.68 -15.56
CA GLU A 223 -14.69 -14.97 -16.82
C GLU A 223 -15.74 -13.88 -17.07
N ALA A 224 -17.03 -14.20 -16.89
CA ALA A 224 -18.11 -13.22 -17.02
C ALA A 224 -18.05 -12.14 -15.94
N LEU A 225 -17.65 -12.50 -14.71
CA LEU A 225 -17.47 -11.52 -13.63
C LEU A 225 -16.31 -10.55 -13.94
N PHE A 226 -15.20 -11.07 -14.47
CA PHE A 226 -14.04 -10.27 -14.88
C PHE A 226 -14.38 -9.28 -16.01
N ASP A 227 -15.21 -9.71 -16.96
CA ASP A 227 -15.68 -8.87 -18.07
C ASP A 227 -16.77 -7.87 -17.65
N SER A 228 -17.37 -8.04 -16.47
CA SER A 228 -18.46 -7.21 -15.99
C SER A 228 -17.95 -5.85 -15.48
N PRO A 229 -18.45 -4.72 -16.01
CA PRO A 229 -18.03 -3.40 -15.57
C PRO A 229 -18.44 -3.15 -14.12
N ASN A 230 -17.55 -2.54 -13.33
CA ASN A 230 -17.78 -2.16 -11.94
C ASN A 230 -18.18 -3.34 -11.00
N LYS A 231 -17.82 -4.58 -11.34
CA LYS A 231 -18.03 -5.75 -10.48
C LYS A 231 -16.69 -6.33 -10.03
N GLY A 232 -16.52 -6.45 -8.71
CA GLY A 232 -15.40 -7.14 -8.10
C GLY A 232 -15.83 -8.49 -7.57
N LEU A 233 -14.85 -9.33 -7.24
CA LEU A 233 -15.09 -10.57 -6.50
C LEU A 233 -15.77 -10.25 -5.16
N PRO A 234 -16.94 -10.82 -4.86
CA PRO A 234 -17.56 -10.67 -3.56
C PRO A 234 -16.62 -11.20 -2.45
N PRO A 235 -16.42 -10.47 -1.34
CA PRO A 235 -15.52 -10.93 -0.27
C PRO A 235 -15.78 -12.36 0.23
N PRO A 236 -17.04 -12.82 0.41
CA PRO A 236 -17.33 -14.21 0.80
C PRO A 236 -16.86 -15.28 -0.21
N ASP A 237 -16.69 -14.90 -1.47
CA ASP A 237 -16.30 -15.81 -2.55
C ASP A 237 -14.78 -15.93 -2.69
N THR A 238 -14.00 -15.16 -1.94
CA THR A 238 -12.52 -15.13 -2.01
C THR A 238 -11.91 -16.53 -1.89
N ARG A 239 -12.32 -17.29 -0.88
CA ARG A 239 -11.86 -18.68 -0.66
C ARG A 239 -12.27 -19.63 -1.79
N ARG A 240 -13.48 -19.42 -2.34
CA ARG A 240 -14.01 -20.25 -3.43
C ARG A 240 -13.21 -20.02 -4.71
N TYR A 241 -13.01 -18.75 -5.08
CA TYR A 241 -12.19 -18.34 -6.23
C TYR A 241 -10.73 -18.78 -6.10
N THR A 242 -10.07 -18.49 -4.98
CA THR A 242 -8.66 -18.88 -4.80
C THR A 242 -8.47 -20.38 -4.94
N ARG A 243 -9.38 -21.20 -4.39
CA ARG A 243 -9.38 -22.65 -4.59
C ARG A 243 -9.55 -23.04 -6.06
N SER A 244 -10.40 -22.38 -6.83
CA SER A 244 -10.65 -22.71 -8.24
C SER A 244 -9.43 -22.42 -9.14
N ILE A 245 -8.56 -21.49 -8.74
CA ILE A 245 -7.26 -21.25 -9.41
C ILE A 245 -6.08 -21.98 -8.75
N GLY A 246 -6.35 -22.87 -7.78
CA GLY A 246 -5.33 -23.67 -7.09
C GLY A 246 -4.44 -22.88 -6.12
N LEU A 247 -4.95 -21.75 -5.61
CA LEU A 247 -4.37 -21.01 -4.50
C LEU A 247 -5.14 -21.33 -3.20
N ARG A 248 -4.63 -20.80 -2.10
CA ARG A 248 -5.18 -20.91 -0.75
C ARG A 248 -5.23 -19.54 -0.11
N VAL A 249 -6.06 -19.44 0.92
CA VAL A 249 -6.18 -18.26 1.77
C VAL A 249 -5.66 -18.54 3.16
N GLY A 250 -4.84 -17.63 3.67
CA GLY A 250 -4.35 -17.61 5.05
C GLY A 250 -5.25 -16.77 5.97
N PRO A 251 -5.14 -16.96 7.30
CA PRO A 251 -5.88 -16.15 8.26
C PRO A 251 -5.44 -14.68 8.20
N ALA A 252 -6.35 -13.76 8.51
CA ALA A 252 -5.99 -12.39 8.83
C ALA A 252 -5.14 -12.37 10.12
N ALA A 253 -3.90 -11.93 10.02
CA ALA A 253 -2.97 -11.84 11.14
C ALA A 253 -1.92 -10.76 10.93
N SER A 254 -1.48 -10.11 12.00
CA SER A 254 -0.29 -9.26 12.02
C SER A 254 0.95 -10.13 12.12
N PHE A 255 1.87 -10.02 11.16
CA PHE A 255 3.11 -10.79 11.13
C PHE A 255 4.31 -9.88 11.41
N SER A 256 5.26 -10.39 12.21
CA SER A 256 6.59 -9.78 12.32
C SER A 256 7.37 -9.91 11.01
N VAL A 257 8.50 -9.20 10.90
CA VAL A 257 9.44 -9.36 9.77
C VAL A 257 9.81 -10.83 9.56
N GLN A 258 10.12 -11.57 10.64
CA GLN A 258 10.42 -13.01 10.57
C GLN A 258 9.20 -13.87 10.17
N GLY A 259 7.99 -13.48 10.58
CA GLY A 259 6.75 -14.14 10.15
C GLY A 259 6.56 -14.02 8.63
N TRP A 260 6.71 -12.82 8.08
CA TRP A 260 6.66 -12.59 6.63
C TRP A 260 7.76 -13.35 5.89
N ARG A 261 8.99 -13.32 6.40
CA ARG A 261 10.11 -14.09 5.84
C ARG A 261 9.78 -15.58 5.76
N SER A 262 9.27 -16.16 6.86
CA SER A 262 8.93 -17.59 6.92
C SER A 262 7.83 -17.94 5.93
N MET A 263 6.79 -17.11 5.86
CA MET A 263 5.67 -17.28 4.93
C MET A 263 6.13 -17.21 3.47
N MET A 264 6.94 -16.21 3.10
CA MET A 264 7.50 -16.10 1.74
C MET A 264 8.47 -17.22 1.40
N ALA A 265 9.30 -17.67 2.35
CA ALA A 265 10.20 -18.80 2.13
C ALA A 265 9.43 -20.10 1.84
N GLN A 266 8.30 -20.31 2.52
CA GLN A 266 7.47 -21.50 2.35
C GLN A 266 6.61 -21.43 1.09
N HIS A 267 5.95 -20.29 0.85
CA HIS A 267 4.91 -20.18 -0.16
C HIS A 267 5.31 -19.38 -1.41
N GLY A 268 6.47 -18.72 -1.42
CA GLY A 268 6.88 -17.84 -2.50
C GLY A 268 6.13 -16.51 -2.48
N ALA A 269 5.59 -16.11 -3.62
CA ALA A 269 4.85 -14.86 -3.75
C ALA A 269 3.56 -14.87 -2.91
N ILE A 270 3.26 -13.75 -2.28
CA ILE A 270 2.11 -13.62 -1.37
C ILE A 270 1.17 -12.52 -1.88
N GLY A 271 -0.09 -12.85 -2.09
CA GLY A 271 -1.15 -11.87 -2.31
C GLY A 271 -1.63 -11.32 -0.98
N VAL A 272 -1.79 -10.00 -0.91
CA VAL A 272 -2.19 -9.30 0.29
C VAL A 272 -3.35 -8.38 -0.03
N VAL A 273 -4.50 -8.68 0.54
CA VAL A 273 -5.69 -7.83 0.50
C VAL A 273 -5.57 -6.79 1.61
N GLY A 274 -5.58 -5.51 1.24
CA GLY A 274 -5.49 -4.37 2.14
C GLY A 274 -6.45 -3.25 1.75
N LEU A 275 -6.31 -2.09 2.42
CA LEU A 275 -7.05 -0.87 2.10
C LEU A 275 -6.13 0.18 1.49
N THR A 276 -6.28 0.42 0.19
CA THR A 276 -5.48 1.44 -0.52
C THR A 276 -6.24 2.09 -1.67
N PRO A 277 -7.17 3.05 -1.46
CA PRO A 277 -7.94 3.44 -0.26
C PRO A 277 -9.24 2.63 -0.08
N PHE A 278 -9.54 1.74 -1.02
CA PHE A 278 -10.62 0.75 -0.96
C PHE A 278 -10.01 -0.64 -0.83
N LEU A 279 -10.86 -1.65 -0.69
CA LEU A 279 -10.45 -3.04 -0.71
C LEU A 279 -9.68 -3.36 -1.99
N HIS A 280 -8.41 -3.75 -1.85
CA HIS A 280 -7.50 -3.94 -2.97
C HIS A 280 -6.49 -5.03 -2.66
N ILE A 281 -6.13 -5.85 -3.65
CA ILE A 281 -5.11 -6.88 -3.51
C ILE A 281 -3.83 -6.48 -4.23
N ARG A 282 -2.69 -6.66 -3.56
CA ARG A 282 -1.33 -6.45 -4.08
C ARG A 282 -0.53 -7.74 -3.93
N VAL A 283 0.50 -7.95 -4.75
CA VAL A 283 1.36 -9.14 -4.69
C VAL A 283 2.75 -8.76 -4.22
N ILE A 284 3.27 -9.45 -3.22
CA ILE A 284 4.65 -9.33 -2.75
C ILE A 284 5.47 -10.44 -3.38
N SER A 285 6.56 -10.07 -4.07
CA SER A 285 7.44 -11.02 -4.77
C SER A 285 8.83 -11.13 -4.15
N GLU A 286 9.32 -10.05 -3.56
CA GLU A 286 10.66 -9.99 -2.96
C GLU A 286 10.58 -9.36 -1.58
N MET A 287 11.39 -9.87 -0.67
CA MET A 287 11.69 -9.27 0.62
C MET A 287 13.20 -9.13 0.74
N LYS A 288 13.68 -7.89 0.94
CA LYS A 288 15.11 -7.60 1.05
C LYS A 288 15.43 -6.59 2.14
N GLY A 289 16.66 -6.58 2.61
CA GLY A 289 17.14 -5.57 3.55
C GLY A 289 17.92 -6.15 4.71
N ASP A 290 17.87 -5.48 5.85
CA ASP A 290 18.70 -5.79 7.02
C ASP A 290 17.96 -6.57 8.13
N GLY A 291 16.72 -6.98 7.87
CA GLY A 291 15.89 -7.75 8.80
C GLY A 291 15.25 -6.94 9.92
N SER A 292 15.52 -5.62 10.01
CA SER A 292 14.80 -4.71 10.92
C SER A 292 13.47 -4.24 10.32
N VAL A 293 12.60 -3.70 11.14
CA VAL A 293 11.29 -3.13 10.77
C VAL A 293 11.42 -1.95 9.79
N PHE A 294 12.48 -1.15 9.92
CA PHE A 294 12.69 0.05 9.11
C PHE A 294 13.62 -0.15 7.91
N GLY A 295 14.44 -1.20 7.95
CA GLY A 295 15.41 -1.55 6.91
C GLY A 295 15.06 -2.78 6.10
N THR A 296 13.86 -3.36 6.29
CA THR A 296 13.28 -4.37 5.43
C THR A 296 12.35 -3.74 4.41
N PHE A 297 12.39 -4.22 3.18
CA PHE A 297 11.64 -3.71 2.04
C PHE A 297 10.99 -4.85 1.26
N PHE A 298 9.81 -4.59 0.74
CA PHE A 298 9.10 -5.46 -0.19
C PHE A 298 9.16 -4.91 -1.60
N THR A 299 9.33 -5.80 -2.59
CA THR A 299 8.95 -5.50 -3.97
C THR A 299 7.47 -5.86 -4.13
N VAL A 300 6.67 -4.86 -4.44
CA VAL A 300 5.20 -4.92 -4.50
C VAL A 300 4.75 -4.74 -5.94
N HIS A 301 4.00 -5.73 -6.43
CA HIS A 301 3.26 -5.72 -7.68
C HIS A 301 1.81 -5.33 -7.39
N ASP A 302 1.47 -4.08 -7.69
CA ASP A 302 0.14 -3.51 -7.47
C ASP A 302 -0.63 -3.44 -8.80
N PRO A 303 -1.72 -4.22 -8.97
CA PRO A 303 -2.50 -4.21 -10.20
C PRO A 303 -2.99 -2.82 -10.64
N GLY A 304 -3.14 -1.88 -9.70
CA GLY A 304 -3.55 -0.50 -9.97
C GLY A 304 -2.42 0.42 -10.45
N ARG A 305 -1.19 -0.08 -10.58
CA ARG A 305 0.00 0.65 -11.05
C ARG A 305 0.54 0.02 -12.33
N ASP A 306 1.31 0.80 -13.08
CA ASP A 306 1.92 0.33 -14.34
C ASP A 306 3.21 -0.47 -14.15
N ARG A 307 3.82 -0.38 -12.95
CA ARG A 307 5.09 -1.03 -12.62
C ARG A 307 5.16 -1.41 -11.15
N PRO A 308 5.97 -2.42 -10.78
CA PRO A 308 6.23 -2.73 -9.40
C PRO A 308 6.98 -1.58 -8.71
N TYR A 309 6.86 -1.51 -7.39
CA TYR A 309 7.58 -0.54 -6.55
C TYR A 309 8.14 -1.20 -5.30
N VAL A 310 9.13 -0.54 -4.71
CA VAL A 310 9.69 -0.94 -3.41
C VAL A 310 8.98 -0.18 -2.30
N GLU A 311 8.57 -0.90 -1.26
CA GLU A 311 7.91 -0.32 -0.08
C GLU A 311 8.62 -0.77 1.19
N ALA A 312 8.89 0.15 2.12
CA ALA A 312 9.38 -0.20 3.44
C ALA A 312 8.38 -1.08 4.19
N PHE A 313 8.85 -2.14 4.85
CA PHE A 313 8.04 -3.10 5.59
C PHE A 313 7.05 -2.41 6.52
N ILE A 314 7.53 -1.49 7.35
CA ILE A 314 6.69 -0.76 8.31
C ILE A 314 5.54 0.01 7.62
N SER A 315 5.79 0.62 6.47
CA SER A 315 4.78 1.35 5.70
C SER A 315 3.77 0.43 5.04
N PHE A 316 4.24 -0.73 4.56
CA PHE A 316 3.37 -1.76 4.05
C PHE A 316 2.46 -2.31 5.16
N SER A 317 3.04 -2.67 6.30
CA SER A 317 2.36 -3.27 7.45
C SER A 317 1.31 -2.32 8.04
N GLU A 318 1.61 -1.03 8.19
CA GLU A 318 0.63 -0.02 8.65
C GLU A 318 -0.64 0.00 7.76
N LYS A 319 -0.49 -0.14 6.44
CA LYS A 319 -1.63 -0.17 5.49
C LYS A 319 -2.35 -1.52 5.47
N TYR A 320 -1.60 -2.60 5.59
CA TYR A 320 -2.15 -3.95 5.68
C TYR A 320 -3.02 -4.10 6.93
N GLU A 321 -2.51 -3.71 8.10
CA GLU A 321 -3.24 -3.81 9.37
C GLU A 321 -4.47 -2.89 9.43
N ALA A 322 -4.43 -1.75 8.74
CA ALA A 322 -5.60 -0.88 8.60
C ALA A 322 -6.81 -1.61 7.99
N ALA A 323 -6.59 -2.64 7.15
CA ALA A 323 -7.67 -3.42 6.54
C ALA A 323 -8.42 -4.32 7.52
N ALA A 324 -7.79 -4.73 8.63
CA ALA A 324 -8.43 -5.55 9.65
C ALA A 324 -9.59 -4.82 10.35
N TYR A 325 -9.63 -3.48 10.30
CA TYR A 325 -10.72 -2.68 10.88
C TYR A 325 -11.98 -2.60 10.01
N VAL A 326 -11.92 -3.00 8.74
CA VAL A 326 -13.09 -2.95 7.83
C VAL A 326 -13.92 -4.23 7.91
N ASP A 327 -13.28 -5.39 7.90
CA ASP A 327 -13.93 -6.66 8.19
C ASP A 327 -12.91 -7.66 8.75
N HIS A 328 -13.14 -8.06 10.00
CA HIS A 328 -12.29 -8.99 10.76
C HIS A 328 -12.33 -10.43 10.21
N ARG A 329 -13.21 -10.73 9.23
CA ARG A 329 -13.35 -12.04 8.61
C ARG A 329 -12.75 -12.12 7.21
N MET A 330 -12.07 -11.08 6.72
CA MET A 330 -11.51 -11.10 5.37
C MET A 330 -10.33 -12.07 5.25
N ASP A 331 -10.35 -12.85 4.18
CA ASP A 331 -9.21 -13.67 3.74
C ASP A 331 -8.13 -12.76 3.15
N GLN A 332 -7.25 -12.25 4.02
CA GLN A 332 -6.29 -11.20 3.67
C GLN A 332 -5.05 -11.69 2.93
N ILE A 333 -4.69 -12.97 3.08
CA ILE A 333 -3.46 -13.53 2.53
C ILE A 333 -3.79 -14.59 1.49
N TRP A 334 -3.27 -14.47 0.28
CA TRP A 334 -3.37 -15.47 -0.78
C TRP A 334 -2.01 -16.08 -1.06
N HIS A 335 -1.93 -17.39 -1.17
CA HIS A 335 -0.66 -18.10 -1.38
C HIS A 335 -0.87 -19.43 -2.11
N ARG A 336 0.21 -20.05 -2.60
CA ARG A 336 0.15 -21.41 -3.17
C ARG A 336 0.00 -22.49 -2.08
#